data_AF-A0A317HDS5-F1
#
_entry.id   AF-A0A317HDS5-F1
#
_cell.length_a   1.000
_cell.length_b   1.000
_cell.length_c   1.000
_cell.angle_alpha   90.00
_cell.angle_beta   90.00
_cell.angle_gamma   90.00
#
_symmetry.space_group_name_H-M   'P 1'
#
loop_
_entity.id
_entity.type
_entity.pdbx_description
1 polymer ?
#
loop_
_entity_poly.entity_id
_entity_poly.type
_entity_poly.pdbx_seq_one_letter_code
_entity_poly.pdbx_strand_id
1 'polypeptide(L)'
;MRKAIGTGLLIALVAITLGFFYKSGDKKQQNADLIKVDFSQIPQNKFGDEVRYGLELMRNTAYYIGPEGKNGKYLGNKMNCTNCHQEAGTKPFSFSLIAAHDNYPQYRAREGKVLTLAERVNNCIERPHNGKPLPLDSHEMVAFLSYLKWINQFAPKQQAFTGSKNLEINFPPRAASTLKGGQLFQVYCERCHGANGEGMLRADHRGYNYPPLWGANGYQPGSSMHRIIKMAQWLKANMPYDKARWDKPFLTDEESLDIAAFINDDAIHQRPHTQNTSDYPFPEEKAIDYGTGPYKDSFSVVQHKLGPFIPIISYWKQKNMKPVY
;
A
#
# COMPACT_ATOMS: atom_id res chain seq x y z
N MET A 1 -77.84 -48.04 23.83
CA MET A 1 -76.95 -47.75 22.68
C MET A 1 -76.01 -46.60 23.06
N ARG A 2 -74.74 -46.71 22.64
CA ARG A 2 -73.62 -45.74 22.57
C ARG A 2 -74.02 -44.24 22.62
N LYS A 3 -73.25 -43.24 23.05
CA LYS A 3 -71.90 -43.02 23.62
C LYS A 3 -71.87 -41.51 24.01
N ALA A 4 -71.08 -41.13 25.01
CA ALA A 4 -70.76 -39.74 25.35
C ALA A 4 -69.85 -39.05 24.30
N ILE A 5 -69.90 -37.72 24.22
CA ILE A 5 -68.86 -36.70 23.87
C ILE A 5 -69.56 -35.33 24.10
N GLY A 6 -69.06 -34.30 24.81
CA GLY A 6 -67.73 -34.01 25.31
C GLY A 6 -67.10 -32.83 24.58
N THR A 7 -67.30 -31.60 25.09
CA THR A 7 -66.38 -30.42 25.07
C THR A 7 -65.96 -29.75 23.76
N GLY A 8 -65.80 -28.42 23.81
CA GLY A 8 -64.69 -27.77 23.10
C GLY A 8 -64.99 -26.39 22.50
N LEU A 9 -64.97 -25.35 23.34
CA LEU A 9 -64.87 -23.95 22.91
C LEU A 9 -63.45 -23.72 22.34
N LEU A 10 -63.31 -23.47 21.04
CA LEU A 10 -62.02 -23.15 20.42
C LEU A 10 -61.80 -21.64 20.37
N ILE A 11 -60.90 -21.15 21.21
CA ILE A 11 -60.32 -19.81 21.13
C ILE A 11 -59.15 -19.88 20.14
N ALA A 12 -59.25 -19.16 19.03
CA ALA A 12 -58.16 -19.04 18.06
C ALA A 12 -57.13 -17.99 18.56
N LEU A 13 -55.99 -18.48 19.04
CA LEU A 13 -54.78 -17.69 19.31
C LEU A 13 -54.02 -17.49 18.00
N VAL A 14 -54.01 -16.26 17.48
CA VAL A 14 -53.13 -15.85 16.37
C VAL A 14 -51.75 -15.52 16.96
N ALA A 15 -50.79 -16.43 16.78
CA ALA A 15 -49.39 -16.18 17.08
C ALA A 15 -48.77 -15.34 15.94
N ILE A 16 -48.46 -14.08 16.22
CA ILE A 16 -47.65 -13.23 15.32
C ILE A 16 -46.18 -13.59 15.56
N THR A 17 -45.61 -14.41 14.69
CA THR A 17 -44.15 -14.63 14.62
C THR A 17 -43.52 -13.54 13.77
N LEU A 18 -42.87 -12.57 14.42
CA LEU A 18 -41.97 -11.60 13.79
C LEU A 18 -40.70 -12.32 13.32
N GLY A 19 -40.76 -12.92 12.14
CA GLY A 19 -39.58 -13.41 11.43
C GLY A 19 -38.77 -12.24 10.88
N PHE A 20 -37.73 -11.82 11.59
CA PHE A 20 -36.68 -10.97 11.03
C PHE A 20 -35.91 -11.79 9.97
N PHE A 21 -36.36 -11.71 8.72
CA PHE A 21 -35.57 -12.14 7.57
C PHE A 21 -34.37 -11.19 7.44
N TYR A 22 -33.22 -11.62 7.97
CA TYR A 22 -31.93 -11.01 7.65
C TYR A 22 -31.65 -11.31 6.18
N LYS A 23 -32.05 -10.40 5.30
CA LYS A 23 -31.70 -10.44 3.88
C LYS A 23 -30.20 -10.20 3.80
N SER A 24 -29.42 -11.27 3.77
CA SER A 24 -28.01 -11.21 3.39
C SER A 24 -27.95 -10.56 2.01
N GLY A 25 -27.61 -9.28 1.98
CA GLY A 25 -27.37 -8.58 0.73
C GLY A 25 -26.18 -9.23 0.06
N ASP A 26 -26.45 -10.08 -0.93
CA ASP A 26 -25.50 -10.37 -2.00
C ASP A 26 -25.12 -9.01 -2.60
N LYS A 27 -24.00 -8.45 -2.13
CA LYS A 27 -23.25 -7.47 -2.90
C LYS A 27 -22.75 -8.24 -4.12
N LYS A 28 -23.58 -8.30 -5.17
CA LYS A 28 -23.11 -8.53 -6.52
C LYS A 28 -21.97 -7.54 -6.72
N GLN A 29 -20.76 -8.07 -6.70
CA GLN A 29 -19.55 -7.37 -7.06
C GLN A 29 -19.78 -6.92 -8.50
N GLN A 30 -20.21 -5.67 -8.67
CA GLN A 30 -20.25 -5.05 -9.98
C GLN A 30 -18.83 -5.22 -10.53
N ASN A 31 -18.71 -5.86 -11.70
CA ASN A 31 -17.49 -5.80 -12.50
C ASN A 31 -17.27 -4.31 -12.82
N ALA A 32 -16.59 -3.61 -11.93
CA ALA A 32 -16.06 -2.30 -12.21
C ALA A 32 -14.87 -2.56 -13.14
N ASP A 33 -15.02 -2.24 -14.41
CA ASP A 33 -13.93 -2.30 -15.36
C ASP A 33 -12.73 -1.55 -14.77
N LEU A 34 -11.65 -2.29 -14.52
CA LEU A 34 -10.44 -1.69 -14.01
C LEU A 34 -9.87 -0.73 -15.05
N ILE A 35 -9.41 0.42 -14.57
CA ILE A 35 -8.79 1.44 -15.42
C ILE A 35 -7.57 0.81 -16.11
N LYS A 36 -7.54 0.92 -17.43
CA LYS A 36 -6.41 0.54 -18.27
C LYS A 36 -5.87 1.79 -18.95
N VAL A 37 -4.55 1.97 -18.87
CA VAL A 37 -3.86 3.07 -19.52
C VAL A 37 -3.15 2.54 -20.75
N ASP A 38 -3.43 3.13 -21.90
CA ASP A 38 -2.74 2.82 -23.15
C ASP A 38 -1.68 3.88 -23.44
N PHE A 39 -0.41 3.52 -23.21
CA PHE A 39 0.72 4.42 -23.42
C PHE A 39 0.95 4.82 -24.89
N SER A 40 0.30 4.16 -25.86
CA SER A 40 0.35 4.59 -27.27
C SER A 40 -0.40 5.90 -27.50
N GLN A 41 -1.32 6.26 -26.60
CA GLN A 41 -2.12 7.48 -26.65
C GLN A 41 -1.39 8.73 -26.13
N ILE A 42 -0.10 8.62 -25.78
CA ILE A 42 0.69 9.79 -25.40
C ILE A 42 0.79 10.75 -26.60
N PRO A 43 0.38 12.04 -26.47
CA PRO A 43 0.32 12.98 -27.59
C PRO A 43 1.66 13.16 -28.32
N GLN A 44 1.65 13.29 -29.64
CA GLN A 44 2.87 13.52 -30.44
C GLN A 44 3.21 15.02 -30.52
N ASN A 45 3.42 15.65 -29.35
CA ASN A 45 3.76 17.06 -29.22
C ASN A 45 4.71 17.29 -28.04
N LYS A 46 5.12 18.54 -27.80
CA LYS A 46 6.06 18.91 -26.74
C LYS A 46 5.61 18.53 -25.33
N PHE A 47 4.31 18.59 -25.05
CA PHE A 47 3.79 18.08 -23.77
C PHE A 47 3.93 16.56 -23.68
N GLY A 48 3.61 15.84 -24.75
CA GLY A 48 3.80 14.40 -24.81
C GLY A 48 5.26 13.96 -24.72
N ASP A 49 6.22 14.77 -25.16
CA ASP A 49 7.65 14.52 -24.95
C ASP A 49 7.99 14.48 -23.45
N GLU A 50 7.46 15.42 -22.66
CA GLU A 50 7.59 15.42 -21.19
C GLU A 50 6.86 14.25 -20.54
N VAL A 51 5.69 13.85 -21.05
CA VAL A 51 4.97 12.66 -20.57
C VAL A 51 5.77 11.39 -20.81
N ARG A 52 6.36 11.23 -22.01
CA ARG A 52 7.24 10.09 -22.32
C ARG A 52 8.46 10.09 -21.41
N TYR A 53 9.05 11.26 -21.19
CA TYR A 53 10.20 11.36 -20.30
C TYR A 53 9.85 11.02 -18.84
N GLY A 54 8.72 11.51 -18.32
CA GLY A 54 8.22 11.14 -17.00
C GLY A 54 7.91 9.64 -16.87
N LEU A 55 7.38 9.02 -17.92
CA LEU A 55 7.19 7.56 -17.97
C LEU A 55 8.52 6.81 -17.91
N GLU A 56 9.54 7.28 -18.64
CA GLU A 56 10.88 6.71 -18.59
C GLU A 56 11.54 6.90 -17.21
N LEU A 57 11.34 8.06 -16.57
CA LEU A 57 11.78 8.29 -15.19
C LEU A 57 11.11 7.34 -14.20
N MET A 58 9.82 7.02 -14.36
CA MET A 58 9.12 6.04 -13.51
C MET A 58 9.70 4.62 -13.68
N ARG A 59 10.00 4.22 -14.93
CA ARG A 59 10.48 2.87 -15.27
C ARG A 59 11.95 2.67 -14.96
N ASN A 60 12.76 3.70 -15.19
CA ASN A 60 14.21 3.69 -15.21
C ASN A 60 14.77 4.76 -14.25
N THR A 61 14.12 4.96 -13.11
CA THR A 61 14.48 6.00 -12.12
C THR A 61 15.96 5.97 -11.75
N ALA A 62 16.50 4.79 -11.47
CA ALA A 62 17.92 4.61 -11.11
C ALA A 62 18.87 4.99 -12.26
N TYR A 63 18.48 4.77 -13.51
CA TYR A 63 19.30 5.15 -14.66
C TYR A 63 19.40 6.67 -14.83
N TYR A 64 18.32 7.41 -14.58
CA TYR A 64 18.30 8.85 -14.75
C TYR A 64 18.83 9.60 -13.53
N ILE A 65 18.38 9.24 -12.33
CA ILE A 65 18.63 10.03 -11.11
C ILE A 65 19.23 9.21 -9.96
N GLY A 66 19.61 7.95 -10.23
CA GLY A 66 20.21 7.05 -9.25
C GLY A 66 21.64 7.41 -8.84
N PRO A 67 22.33 6.53 -8.09
CA PRO A 67 23.71 6.75 -7.64
C PRO A 67 24.69 7.03 -8.80
N GLU A 68 24.45 6.41 -9.96
CA GLU A 68 25.16 6.65 -11.23
C GLU A 68 24.26 7.30 -12.29
N GLY A 69 23.27 8.08 -11.87
CA GLY A 69 22.26 8.67 -12.73
C GLY A 69 22.84 9.63 -13.76
N LYS A 70 22.34 9.54 -15.01
CA LYS A 70 22.74 10.41 -16.13
C LYS A 70 22.43 11.89 -15.89
N ASN A 71 21.35 12.18 -15.16
CA ASN A 71 20.80 13.52 -14.95
C ASN A 71 21.01 14.03 -13.52
N GLY A 72 21.80 13.32 -12.72
CA GLY A 72 22.14 13.70 -11.36
C GLY A 72 22.08 12.52 -10.39
N LYS A 73 22.56 12.78 -9.18
CA LYS A 73 22.67 11.78 -8.11
C LYS A 73 21.73 12.13 -6.98
N TYR A 74 20.48 11.72 -7.13
CA TYR A 74 19.42 12.03 -6.18
C TYR A 74 19.00 10.82 -5.34
N LEU A 75 19.24 9.59 -5.80
CA LEU A 75 18.90 8.38 -5.02
C LEU A 75 20.13 7.81 -4.30
N GLY A 76 19.89 7.18 -3.14
CA GLY A 76 20.86 6.40 -2.40
C GLY A 76 20.85 4.90 -2.72
N ASN A 77 19.92 4.43 -3.56
CA ASN A 77 19.85 3.04 -4.04
C ASN A 77 19.47 2.97 -5.53
N LYS A 78 19.54 1.76 -6.12
CA LYS A 78 19.22 1.53 -7.54
C LYS A 78 17.81 1.01 -7.79
N MET A 79 16.87 1.23 -6.87
CA MET A 79 15.47 0.89 -7.11
C MET A 79 14.82 1.87 -8.09
N ASN A 80 13.79 1.41 -8.78
CA ASN A 80 12.92 2.22 -9.64
C ASN A 80 11.56 2.43 -8.98
N CYS A 81 10.86 3.51 -9.31
CA CYS A 81 9.51 3.78 -8.78
C CYS A 81 8.56 2.60 -9.06
N THR A 82 8.74 1.93 -10.20
CA THR A 82 8.00 0.74 -10.63
C THR A 82 8.15 -0.49 -9.73
N ASN A 83 9.16 -0.52 -8.86
CA ASN A 83 9.31 -1.62 -7.91
C ASN A 83 8.17 -1.68 -6.88
N CYS A 84 7.51 -0.55 -6.59
CA CYS A 84 6.32 -0.49 -5.73
C CYS A 84 5.07 -0.04 -6.50
N HIS A 85 5.23 0.86 -7.47
CA HIS A 85 4.17 1.39 -8.32
C HIS A 85 4.15 0.66 -9.67
N GLN A 86 3.64 -0.58 -9.66
CA GLN A 86 3.70 -1.45 -10.85
C GLN A 86 3.00 -0.83 -12.07
N GLU A 87 3.43 -1.24 -13.27
CA GLU A 87 2.99 -0.66 -14.55
C GLU A 87 3.15 0.87 -14.58
N ALA A 88 4.31 1.37 -14.11
CA ALA A 88 4.58 2.80 -13.98
C ALA A 88 3.50 3.58 -13.19
N GLY A 89 2.90 2.92 -12.19
CA GLY A 89 1.86 3.48 -11.33
C GLY A 89 0.44 3.33 -11.87
N THR A 90 0.22 2.64 -12.99
CA THR A 90 -1.14 2.44 -13.51
C THR A 90 -1.80 1.16 -13.00
N LYS A 91 -1.03 0.20 -12.44
CA LYS A 91 -1.59 -1.07 -11.99
C LYS A 91 -2.57 -0.87 -10.82
N PRO A 92 -3.82 -1.33 -10.93
CA PRO A 92 -4.79 -1.36 -9.83
C PRO A 92 -4.26 -2.14 -8.62
N PHE A 93 -4.59 -1.67 -7.41
CA PHE A 93 -4.21 -2.31 -6.14
C PHE A 93 -2.68 -2.42 -5.90
N SER A 94 -1.86 -1.64 -6.63
CA SER A 94 -0.40 -1.65 -6.54
C SER A 94 0.14 -0.25 -6.25
N PHE A 95 -0.43 0.41 -5.23
CA PHE A 95 -0.24 1.84 -5.00
C PHE A 95 -0.45 2.68 -6.27
N SER A 96 -1.61 2.52 -6.91
CA SER A 96 -1.91 3.23 -8.15
C SER A 96 -1.75 4.74 -7.99
N LEU A 97 -1.12 5.37 -8.98
CA LEU A 97 -0.85 6.80 -9.07
C LEU A 97 -1.80 7.51 -10.05
N ILE A 98 -2.74 6.80 -10.66
CA ILE A 98 -3.70 7.37 -11.63
C ILE A 98 -4.45 8.57 -11.03
N ALA A 99 -4.83 8.52 -9.75
CA ALA A 99 -5.52 9.64 -9.11
C ALA A 99 -4.58 10.73 -8.56
N ALA A 100 -3.26 10.57 -8.64
CA ALA A 100 -2.31 11.39 -7.88
C ALA A 100 -2.40 12.88 -8.25
N HIS A 101 -2.58 13.23 -9.52
CA HIS A 101 -2.65 14.63 -9.91
C HIS A 101 -3.87 15.36 -9.33
N ASP A 102 -5.06 14.75 -9.35
CA ASP A 102 -6.28 15.36 -8.79
C ASP A 102 -6.29 15.35 -7.25
N ASN A 103 -5.53 14.45 -6.61
CA ASN A 103 -5.51 14.32 -5.16
C ASN A 103 -4.62 15.36 -4.44
N TYR A 104 -3.82 16.14 -5.17
CA TYR A 104 -2.89 17.12 -4.61
C TYR A 104 -3.21 18.54 -5.08
N PRO A 105 -3.04 19.58 -4.23
CA PRO A 105 -2.44 19.56 -2.89
C PRO A 105 -3.24 18.78 -1.83
N GLN A 106 -2.52 18.08 -0.94
CA GLN A 106 -3.14 17.22 0.07
C GLN A 106 -2.50 17.43 1.44
N TYR A 107 -3.30 17.51 2.51
CA TYR A 107 -2.79 17.37 3.87
C TYR A 107 -2.18 15.99 4.10
N ARG A 108 -0.98 15.95 4.69
CA ARG A 108 -0.25 14.72 5.01
C ARG A 108 0.14 14.72 6.48
N ALA A 109 -0.51 13.85 7.26
CA ALA A 109 -0.27 13.70 8.70
C ALA A 109 1.20 13.45 9.08
N ARG A 110 1.94 12.73 8.23
CA ARG A 110 3.37 12.46 8.46
C ARG A 110 4.19 13.76 8.45
N GLU A 111 3.91 14.68 7.54
CA GLU A 111 4.60 15.96 7.44
C GLU A 111 3.91 17.06 8.27
N GLY A 112 2.68 16.85 8.73
CA GLY A 112 1.88 17.84 9.45
C GLY A 112 1.51 19.07 8.63
N LYS A 113 1.54 18.98 7.30
CA LYS A 113 1.25 20.08 6.38
C LYS A 113 0.57 19.63 5.09
N VAL A 114 0.04 20.60 4.35
CA VAL A 114 -0.41 20.40 2.96
C VAL A 114 0.83 20.29 2.07
N LEU A 115 0.94 19.20 1.33
CA LEU A 115 1.98 19.01 0.32
C LEU A 115 1.44 19.27 -1.08
N THR A 116 2.29 19.82 -1.93
CA THR A 116 2.16 19.75 -3.39
C THR A 116 2.44 18.33 -3.90
N LEU A 117 2.08 18.03 -5.15
CA LEU A 117 2.45 16.76 -5.77
C LEU A 117 3.96 16.61 -5.94
N ALA A 118 4.67 17.71 -6.22
CA ALA A 118 6.13 17.72 -6.35
C ALA A 118 6.83 17.34 -5.04
N GLU A 119 6.40 17.92 -3.91
CA GLU A 119 6.88 17.52 -2.59
C GLU A 119 6.56 16.05 -2.30
N ARG A 120 5.40 15.56 -2.75
CA ARG A 120 5.05 14.15 -2.60
C ARG A 120 5.97 13.21 -3.39
N VAL A 121 6.35 13.58 -4.61
CA VAL A 121 7.35 12.85 -5.40
C VAL A 121 8.69 12.84 -4.66
N ASN A 122 9.10 13.98 -4.10
CA ASN A 122 10.33 14.06 -3.29
C ASN A 122 10.28 13.17 -2.04
N ASN A 123 9.15 13.01 -1.36
CA ASN A 123 9.06 12.04 -0.27
C ASN A 123 9.33 10.59 -0.72
N CYS A 124 9.02 10.24 -1.98
CA CYS A 124 9.38 8.93 -2.52
C CYS A 124 10.89 8.81 -2.79
N ILE A 125 11.54 9.90 -3.20
CA ILE A 125 12.99 9.98 -3.39
C ILE A 125 13.72 9.89 -2.06
N GLU A 126 13.29 10.65 -1.06
CA GLU A 126 13.97 10.73 0.24
C GLU A 126 13.83 9.42 1.04
N ARG A 127 12.69 8.73 0.91
CA ARG A 127 12.34 7.60 1.79
C ARG A 127 12.59 6.23 1.12
N PRO A 128 11.76 5.71 0.21
CA PRO A 128 12.07 4.48 -0.52
C PRO A 128 13.46 4.45 -1.17
N HIS A 129 13.91 5.59 -1.70
CA HIS A 129 15.18 5.66 -2.43
C HIS A 129 16.38 6.17 -1.61
N ASN A 130 16.22 6.46 -0.31
CA ASN A 130 17.28 6.97 0.57
C ASN A 130 18.01 8.20 -0.02
N GLY A 131 17.27 9.04 -0.74
CA GLY A 131 17.79 10.08 -1.60
C GLY A 131 17.75 11.49 -1.01
N LYS A 132 18.07 12.47 -1.86
CA LYS A 132 17.92 13.90 -1.64
C LYS A 132 16.86 14.46 -2.59
N PRO A 133 16.05 15.43 -2.16
CA PRO A 133 14.98 15.96 -3.00
C PRO A 133 15.52 16.57 -4.30
N LEU A 134 14.77 16.39 -5.39
CA LEU A 134 14.93 17.16 -6.63
C LEU A 134 14.48 18.61 -6.40
N PRO A 135 15.06 19.59 -7.10
CA PRO A 135 14.45 20.92 -7.21
C PRO A 135 13.00 20.79 -7.70
N LEU A 136 12.08 21.55 -7.09
CA LEU A 136 10.64 21.42 -7.40
C LEU A 136 10.30 21.84 -8.83
N ASP A 137 11.17 22.61 -9.46
CA ASP A 137 11.11 23.13 -10.83
C ASP A 137 12.13 22.45 -11.78
N SER A 138 12.80 21.38 -11.35
CA SER A 138 13.74 20.65 -12.21
C SER A 138 13.02 20.01 -13.40
N HIS A 139 13.75 19.79 -14.49
CA HIS A 139 13.19 19.13 -15.68
C HIS A 139 12.59 17.76 -15.34
N GLU A 140 13.30 16.96 -14.54
CA GLU A 140 12.84 15.66 -14.07
C GLU A 140 11.56 15.74 -13.25
N MET A 141 11.46 16.72 -12.34
CA MET A 141 10.25 16.93 -11.54
C MET A 141 9.07 17.33 -12.44
N VAL A 142 9.27 18.26 -13.37
CA VAL A 142 8.24 18.68 -14.34
C VAL A 142 7.80 17.50 -15.21
N ALA A 143 8.72 16.64 -15.64
CA ALA A 143 8.41 15.43 -16.41
C ALA A 143 7.59 14.42 -15.60
N PHE A 144 7.94 14.16 -14.33
CA PHE A 144 7.12 13.34 -13.43
C PHE A 144 5.70 13.90 -13.30
N LEU A 145 5.55 15.20 -13.06
CA LEU A 145 4.24 15.85 -12.92
C LEU A 145 3.44 15.81 -14.22
N SER A 146 4.10 15.97 -15.38
CA SER A 146 3.47 15.88 -16.70
C SER A 146 2.93 14.47 -16.95
N TYR A 147 3.72 13.44 -16.63
CA TYR A 147 3.27 12.06 -16.69
C TYR A 147 2.09 11.78 -15.77
N LEU A 148 2.18 12.20 -14.49
CA LEU A 148 1.11 12.01 -13.51
C LEU A 148 -0.18 12.75 -13.91
N LYS A 149 -0.06 13.94 -14.52
CA LYS A 149 -1.18 14.67 -15.11
C LYS A 149 -1.82 13.88 -16.27
N TRP A 150 -1.00 13.31 -17.15
CA TRP A 150 -1.49 12.56 -18.30
C TRP A 150 -2.18 11.26 -17.88
N ILE A 151 -1.62 10.45 -16.96
CA ILE A 151 -2.33 9.23 -16.51
C ILE A 151 -3.60 9.54 -15.72
N ASN A 152 -3.69 10.74 -15.12
CA ASN A 152 -4.87 11.14 -14.37
C ASN A 152 -6.12 11.37 -15.21
N GLN A 153 -5.99 11.62 -16.52
CA GLN A 153 -7.16 11.74 -17.39
C GLN A 153 -7.98 10.44 -17.48
N PHE A 154 -7.36 9.29 -17.19
CA PHE A 154 -8.02 7.98 -17.15
C PHE A 154 -8.75 7.71 -15.82
N ALA A 155 -8.56 8.56 -14.81
CA ALA A 155 -9.25 8.45 -13.53
C ALA A 155 -10.71 8.92 -13.66
N PRO A 156 -11.69 8.19 -13.09
CA PRO A 156 -13.05 8.71 -12.90
C PRO A 156 -13.01 10.02 -12.11
N LYS A 157 -13.65 11.05 -12.64
CA LYS A 157 -13.65 12.37 -12.01
C LYS A 157 -14.50 12.38 -10.73
N GLN A 158 -13.94 12.94 -9.67
CA GLN A 158 -14.60 13.22 -8.38
C GLN A 158 -15.20 11.98 -7.66
N GLN A 159 -14.72 10.77 -7.94
CA GLN A 159 -15.23 9.55 -7.31
C GLN A 159 -14.09 8.61 -6.90
N ALA A 160 -14.29 7.92 -5.77
CA ALA A 160 -13.46 6.78 -5.43
C ALA A 160 -13.70 5.66 -6.46
N PHE A 161 -12.62 5.05 -6.95
CA PHE A 161 -12.70 3.97 -7.94
C PHE A 161 -11.96 2.72 -7.48
N THR A 162 -12.45 1.58 -7.94
CA THR A 162 -11.87 0.26 -7.67
C THR A 162 -10.42 0.21 -8.14
N GLY A 163 -9.52 -0.26 -7.28
CA GLY A 163 -8.09 -0.34 -7.60
C GLY A 163 -7.26 0.90 -7.26
N SER A 164 -7.89 2.01 -6.85
CA SER A 164 -7.18 3.22 -6.38
C SER A 164 -6.38 2.98 -5.09
N LYS A 165 -6.85 2.08 -4.22
CA LYS A 165 -6.18 1.62 -3.00
C LYS A 165 -5.74 0.17 -3.16
N ASN A 166 -4.78 -0.26 -2.33
CA ASN A 166 -4.46 -1.68 -2.19
C ASN A 166 -5.65 -2.46 -1.61
N LEU A 167 -5.61 -3.79 -1.70
CA LEU A 167 -6.66 -4.64 -1.14
C LEU A 167 -6.73 -4.49 0.37
N GLU A 168 -7.93 -4.49 0.93
CA GLU A 168 -8.12 -4.60 2.37
C GLU A 168 -7.79 -6.01 2.86
N ILE A 169 -7.38 -6.10 4.11
CA ILE A 169 -7.09 -7.36 4.80
C ILE A 169 -7.89 -7.41 6.10
N ASN A 170 -8.33 -8.60 6.49
CA ASN A 170 -8.85 -8.84 7.83
C ASN A 170 -7.69 -9.05 8.79
N PHE A 171 -7.74 -8.40 9.95
CA PHE A 171 -6.70 -8.57 10.97
C PHE A 171 -6.99 -9.82 11.80
N PRO A 172 -5.99 -10.69 12.01
CA PRO A 172 -6.16 -11.80 12.93
C PRO A 172 -6.22 -11.30 14.39
N PRO A 173 -6.84 -12.05 15.32
CA PRO A 173 -6.87 -11.72 16.75
C PRO A 173 -5.54 -12.06 17.45
N ARG A 174 -4.41 -11.93 16.75
CA ARG A 174 -3.05 -12.19 17.22
C ARG A 174 -2.08 -11.18 16.61
N ALA A 175 -0.88 -11.09 17.17
CA ALA A 175 0.23 -10.42 16.50
C ALA A 175 0.65 -11.18 15.24
N ALA A 176 1.18 -10.44 14.28
CA ALA A 176 1.90 -10.97 13.13
C ALA A 176 3.15 -11.73 13.61
N SER A 177 3.40 -12.90 13.02
CA SER A 177 4.50 -13.78 13.38
C SER A 177 5.64 -13.64 12.40
N THR A 178 6.74 -13.03 12.82
CA THR A 178 7.98 -12.94 12.04
C THR A 178 8.57 -14.32 11.73
N LEU A 179 8.42 -15.28 12.65
CA LEU A 179 8.85 -16.67 12.44
C LEU A 179 8.08 -17.35 11.29
N LYS A 180 6.74 -17.30 11.31
CA LYS A 180 5.92 -17.84 10.20
C LYS A 180 6.18 -17.08 8.91
N GLY A 181 6.31 -15.75 9.00
CA GLY A 181 6.66 -14.89 7.86
C GLY A 181 7.96 -15.30 7.19
N GLY A 182 9.01 -15.62 7.97
CA GLY A 182 10.29 -16.10 7.46
C GLY A 182 10.17 -17.45 6.74
N GLN A 183 9.39 -18.39 7.29
CA GLN A 183 9.12 -19.67 6.64
C GLN A 183 8.40 -19.47 5.29
N LEU A 184 7.37 -18.63 5.27
CA LEU A 184 6.64 -18.29 4.05
C LEU A 184 7.52 -17.55 3.03
N PHE A 185 8.41 -16.68 3.51
CA PHE A 185 9.37 -15.96 2.67
C PHE A 185 10.29 -16.93 1.93
N GLN A 186 10.85 -17.93 2.63
CA GLN A 186 11.68 -18.98 2.03
C GLN A 186 10.92 -19.74 0.94
N VAL A 187 9.65 -20.08 1.18
CA VAL A 187 8.84 -20.84 0.20
C VAL A 187 8.45 -20.00 -1.01
N TYR A 188 8.07 -18.74 -0.82
CA TYR A 188 7.37 -17.96 -1.86
C TYR A 188 8.17 -16.81 -2.47
N CYS A 189 9.11 -16.24 -1.72
CA CYS A 189 9.73 -14.96 -2.04
C CYS A 189 11.23 -15.07 -2.35
N GLU A 190 11.95 -15.94 -1.65
CA GLU A 190 13.41 -16.08 -1.71
C GLU A 190 13.94 -16.32 -3.13
N ARG A 191 13.26 -17.14 -3.93
CA ARG A 191 13.65 -17.43 -5.33
C ARG A 191 13.81 -16.19 -6.22
N CYS A 192 13.21 -15.07 -5.85
CA CYS A 192 13.30 -13.80 -6.59
C CYS A 192 14.07 -12.74 -5.78
N HIS A 193 13.79 -12.61 -4.49
CA HIS A 193 14.35 -11.55 -3.65
C HIS A 193 15.66 -11.92 -2.95
N GLY A 194 16.13 -13.16 -3.10
CA GLY A 194 17.33 -13.66 -2.44
C GLY A 194 17.09 -14.06 -0.98
N ALA A 195 17.95 -14.95 -0.47
CA ALA A 195 17.87 -15.46 0.91
C ALA A 195 18.11 -14.35 1.94
N ASN A 196 18.89 -13.33 1.57
CA ASN A 196 19.18 -12.16 2.38
C ASN A 196 18.43 -10.92 1.88
N GLY A 197 17.35 -11.08 1.12
CA GLY A 197 16.52 -9.97 0.63
C GLY A 197 17.27 -8.97 -0.25
N GLU A 198 18.41 -9.36 -0.80
CA GLU A 198 19.33 -8.54 -1.59
C GLU A 198 18.78 -8.20 -3.00
N GLY A 199 17.71 -8.89 -3.40
CA GLY A 199 17.12 -8.78 -4.73
C GLY A 199 18.00 -9.39 -5.81
N MET A 200 17.67 -9.08 -7.06
CA MET A 200 18.45 -9.48 -8.22
C MET A 200 18.79 -8.26 -9.05
N LEU A 201 20.05 -7.83 -8.97
CA LEU A 201 20.56 -6.72 -9.78
C LEU A 201 20.55 -7.13 -11.26
N ARG A 202 20.23 -6.18 -12.15
CA ARG A 202 20.31 -6.37 -13.60
C ARG A 202 21.77 -6.53 -14.03
N ALA A 203 22.00 -7.24 -15.13
CA ALA A 203 23.33 -7.43 -15.71
C ALA A 203 24.02 -6.11 -16.10
N ASP A 204 23.25 -5.07 -16.44
CA ASP A 204 23.76 -3.73 -16.73
C ASP A 204 24.12 -2.91 -15.47
N HIS A 205 23.85 -3.45 -14.27
CA HIS A 205 24.07 -2.80 -12.98
C HIS A 205 23.35 -1.45 -12.80
N ARG A 206 22.33 -1.17 -13.61
CA ARG A 206 21.57 0.10 -13.63
C ARG A 206 20.19 0.02 -12.98
N GLY A 207 19.87 -1.10 -12.35
CA GLY A 207 18.63 -1.32 -11.62
C GLY A 207 18.46 -2.77 -11.21
N TYR A 208 17.28 -3.12 -10.71
CA TYR A 208 16.96 -4.47 -10.24
C TYR A 208 15.87 -5.13 -11.09
N ASN A 209 16.03 -6.43 -11.36
CA ASN A 209 14.94 -7.29 -11.83
C ASN A 209 13.95 -7.55 -10.68
N TYR A 210 14.49 -7.88 -9.50
CA TYR A 210 13.74 -8.01 -8.26
C TYR A 210 14.35 -7.07 -7.23
N PRO A 211 13.60 -6.12 -6.67
CA PRO A 211 14.16 -5.11 -5.78
C PRO A 211 14.68 -5.74 -4.48
N PRO A 212 15.72 -5.14 -3.87
CA PRO A 212 16.11 -5.48 -2.51
C PRO A 212 14.98 -5.13 -1.56
N LEU A 213 14.70 -6.05 -0.63
CA LEU A 213 13.66 -5.87 0.36
C LEU A 213 14.20 -5.24 1.64
N TRP A 214 15.46 -5.48 1.98
CA TRP A 214 16.22 -4.89 3.09
C TRP A 214 17.72 -4.78 2.74
N GLY A 215 18.58 -4.56 3.73
CA GLY A 215 20.02 -4.33 3.52
C GLY A 215 20.30 -2.92 3.01
N ALA A 216 21.58 -2.61 2.75
CA ALA A 216 22.04 -1.27 2.41
C ALA A 216 21.36 -0.63 1.17
N ASN A 217 20.83 -1.47 0.27
CA ASN A 217 20.15 -1.02 -0.95
C ASN A 217 18.62 -1.02 -0.83
N GLY A 218 18.05 -1.51 0.29
CA GLY A 218 16.62 -1.51 0.56
C GLY A 218 16.08 -0.12 0.93
N TYR A 219 14.76 -0.03 1.07
CA TYR A 219 14.11 1.18 1.58
C TYR A 219 14.31 1.34 3.08
N GLN A 220 14.38 2.59 3.55
CA GLN A 220 14.44 2.91 4.97
C GLN A 220 13.09 2.78 5.70
N PRO A 221 13.07 2.73 7.04
CA PRO A 221 11.85 2.67 7.85
C PRO A 221 10.83 3.80 7.63
N GLY A 222 11.29 4.96 7.15
CA GLY A 222 10.41 6.05 6.72
C GLY A 222 9.55 5.70 5.49
N SER A 223 9.83 4.63 4.75
CA SER A 223 9.02 4.25 3.59
C SER A 223 7.61 3.81 4.00
N SER A 224 6.61 4.08 3.15
CA SER A 224 5.27 3.49 3.35
C SER A 224 5.30 1.97 3.24
N MET A 225 6.31 1.38 2.58
CA MET A 225 6.49 -0.07 2.54
C MET A 225 7.03 -0.72 3.80
N HIS A 226 7.56 0.08 4.72
CA HIS A 226 7.98 -0.45 6.02
C HIS A 226 6.81 -0.71 6.98
N ARG A 227 5.65 -0.12 6.70
CA ARG A 227 4.43 -0.30 7.50
C ARG A 227 3.76 -1.64 7.16
N ILE A 228 3.65 -2.54 8.14
CA ILE A 228 3.29 -3.93 7.87
C ILE A 228 1.86 -4.11 7.35
N ILE A 229 0.92 -3.25 7.76
CA ILE A 229 -0.46 -3.30 7.23
C ILE A 229 -0.44 -2.89 5.76
N LYS A 230 0.25 -1.80 5.43
CA LYS A 230 0.37 -1.33 4.04
C LYS A 230 1.03 -2.36 3.13
N MET A 231 2.08 -3.03 3.62
CA MET A 231 2.76 -4.08 2.88
C MET A 231 1.86 -5.29 2.68
N ALA A 232 1.21 -5.78 3.73
CA ALA A 232 0.30 -6.91 3.63
C ALA A 232 -0.83 -6.66 2.61
N GLN A 233 -1.45 -5.47 2.65
CA GLN A 233 -2.45 -5.04 1.67
C GLN A 233 -1.91 -5.03 0.23
N TRP A 234 -0.64 -4.62 0.04
CA TRP A 234 0.02 -4.63 -1.26
C TRP A 234 0.35 -6.06 -1.72
N LEU A 235 0.88 -6.90 -0.83
CA LEU A 235 1.26 -8.28 -1.13
C LEU A 235 0.07 -9.08 -1.67
N LYS A 236 -1.12 -8.95 -1.09
CA LYS A 236 -2.31 -9.71 -1.52
C LYS A 236 -2.62 -9.64 -3.01
N ALA A 237 -2.45 -8.48 -3.62
CA ALA A 237 -2.75 -8.28 -5.04
C ALA A 237 -1.53 -8.48 -5.96
N ASN A 238 -0.31 -8.48 -5.41
CA ASN A 238 0.90 -8.28 -6.18
C ASN A 238 1.98 -9.35 -5.98
N MET A 239 1.90 -10.17 -4.93
CA MET A 239 2.93 -11.16 -4.60
C MET A 239 2.35 -12.51 -4.15
N PRO A 240 2.98 -13.64 -4.55
CA PRO A 240 4.10 -13.73 -5.49
C PRO A 240 3.74 -13.25 -6.90
N TYR A 241 4.67 -12.59 -7.58
CA TYR A 241 4.40 -11.86 -8.84
C TYR A 241 3.76 -12.73 -9.94
N ASP A 242 4.15 -14.01 -10.01
CA ASP A 242 3.69 -14.99 -10.99
C ASP A 242 2.38 -15.72 -10.59
N LYS A 243 1.83 -15.45 -9.39
CA LYS A 243 0.68 -16.17 -8.83
C LYS A 243 -0.46 -15.27 -8.39
N ALA A 244 -0.14 -14.15 -7.75
CA ALA A 244 -1.14 -13.28 -7.14
C ALA A 244 -1.80 -12.36 -8.17
N ARG A 245 -3.12 -12.24 -8.06
CA ARG A 245 -3.91 -11.21 -8.73
C ARG A 245 -4.85 -10.57 -7.73
N TRP A 246 -5.34 -9.37 -8.03
CA TRP A 246 -6.29 -8.67 -7.16
C TRP A 246 -7.62 -9.44 -6.97
N ASP A 247 -8.07 -10.14 -8.00
CA ASP A 247 -9.31 -10.94 -8.01
C ASP A 247 -9.10 -12.40 -7.61
N LYS A 248 -7.84 -12.83 -7.56
CA LYS A 248 -7.42 -14.14 -7.07
C LYS A 248 -6.14 -13.98 -6.24
N PRO A 249 -6.24 -13.42 -5.02
CA PRO A 249 -5.10 -13.34 -4.12
C PRO A 249 -4.54 -14.74 -3.86
N PHE A 250 -3.21 -14.85 -3.84
CA PHE A 250 -2.55 -16.12 -3.54
C PHE A 250 -2.37 -16.32 -2.03
N LEU A 251 -1.90 -15.27 -1.35
CA LEU A 251 -1.68 -15.26 0.10
C LEU A 251 -2.99 -14.95 0.84
N THR A 252 -3.19 -15.61 1.97
CA THR A 252 -4.22 -15.22 2.94
C THR A 252 -3.88 -13.88 3.59
N ASP A 253 -4.85 -13.27 4.27
CA ASP A 253 -4.64 -12.04 5.04
C ASP A 253 -3.55 -12.22 6.10
N GLU A 254 -3.58 -13.37 6.80
CA GLU A 254 -2.63 -13.71 7.85
C GLU A 254 -1.21 -13.92 7.30
N GLU A 255 -1.07 -14.69 6.22
CA GLU A 255 0.24 -14.93 5.59
C GLU A 255 0.84 -13.64 5.06
N SER A 256 0.01 -12.77 4.45
CA SER A 256 0.46 -11.46 3.96
C SER A 256 0.98 -10.59 5.09
N LEU A 257 0.31 -10.61 6.25
CA LEU A 257 0.72 -9.86 7.43
C LEU A 257 1.97 -10.45 8.10
N ASP A 258 2.08 -11.77 8.18
CA ASP A 258 3.24 -12.47 8.73
C ASP A 258 4.49 -12.24 7.86
N ILE A 259 4.37 -12.36 6.53
CA ILE A 259 5.46 -12.04 5.58
C ILE A 259 5.87 -10.57 5.70
N ALA A 260 4.91 -9.66 5.76
CA ALA A 260 5.20 -8.23 5.92
C ALA A 260 5.92 -7.93 7.24
N ALA A 261 5.54 -8.60 8.32
CA ALA A 261 6.20 -8.49 9.61
C ALA A 261 7.64 -9.00 9.57
N PHE A 262 7.88 -10.16 8.94
CA PHE A 262 9.24 -10.66 8.74
C PHE A 262 10.09 -9.66 7.94
N ILE A 263 9.64 -9.27 6.75
CA ILE A 263 10.38 -8.35 5.87
C ILE A 263 10.74 -7.05 6.58
N ASN A 264 9.81 -6.46 7.33
CA ASN A 264 10.00 -5.16 7.99
C ASN A 264 10.49 -5.26 9.45
N ASP A 265 11.01 -6.42 9.87
CA ASP A 265 11.61 -6.52 11.19
C ASP A 265 13.07 -6.06 11.20
N ASP A 266 13.27 -4.77 11.52
CA ASP A 266 14.63 -4.20 11.64
C ASP A 266 15.51 -4.84 12.73
N ALA A 267 14.94 -5.63 13.66
CA ALA A 267 15.73 -6.43 14.59
C ALA A 267 16.41 -7.63 13.91
N ILE A 268 15.85 -8.10 12.78
CA ILE A 268 16.36 -9.20 11.96
C ILE A 268 17.12 -8.64 10.75
N HIS A 269 16.61 -7.56 10.15
CA HIS A 269 17.08 -7.03 8.87
C HIS A 269 17.61 -5.61 9.00
N GLN A 270 18.93 -5.44 8.89
CA GLN A 270 19.53 -4.10 8.86
C GLN A 270 19.10 -3.32 7.62
N ARG A 271 18.85 -2.01 7.78
CA ARG A 271 18.41 -1.09 6.72
C ARG A 271 19.12 0.26 6.84
N PRO A 272 19.18 1.06 5.76
CA PRO A 272 19.59 2.45 5.84
C PRO A 272 18.65 3.20 6.78
N HIS A 273 19.23 3.97 7.70
CA HIS A 273 18.49 4.89 8.55
C HIS A 273 18.87 6.31 8.16
N THR A 274 17.90 7.14 7.78
CA THR A 274 18.12 8.58 7.73
C THR A 274 17.80 9.20 9.08
N GLN A 275 18.64 10.14 9.53
CA GLN A 275 18.54 10.78 10.85
C GLN A 275 17.36 11.76 10.99
N ASN A 276 16.60 12.02 9.92
CA ASN A 276 15.48 12.96 9.95
C ASN A 276 14.20 12.29 10.47
N THR A 277 13.89 12.53 11.74
CA THR A 277 12.93 11.74 12.53
C THR A 277 11.69 12.51 13.02
N SER A 278 11.40 13.71 12.49
CA SER A 278 10.15 14.41 12.84
C SER A 278 8.97 13.96 11.95
N ASP A 279 8.80 12.64 11.79
CA ASP A 279 7.62 12.08 11.15
C ASP A 279 6.47 12.08 12.16
N TYR A 280 5.30 12.57 11.73
CA TYR A 280 4.08 12.75 12.51
C TYR A 280 4.26 13.72 13.69
N PRO A 281 4.31 15.04 13.42
CA PRO A 281 4.36 16.06 14.46
C PRO A 281 3.13 16.03 15.38
N PHE A 282 2.02 15.44 14.94
CA PHE A 282 0.78 15.27 15.71
C PHE A 282 0.55 13.77 16.00
N PRO A 283 0.80 13.29 17.23
CA PRO A 283 0.69 11.86 17.58
C PRO A 283 -0.69 11.24 17.35
N GLU A 284 -1.77 12.03 17.43
CA GLU A 284 -3.15 11.62 17.19
C GLU A 284 -3.45 11.28 15.72
N GLU A 285 -2.63 11.74 14.79
CA GLU A 285 -2.76 11.46 13.35
C GLU A 285 -1.80 10.35 12.89
N LYS A 286 -0.98 9.84 13.80
CA LYS A 286 -0.01 8.79 13.53
C LYS A 286 -0.72 7.51 13.11
N ALA A 287 -0.22 6.88 12.05
CA ALA A 287 -0.77 5.61 11.64
C ALA A 287 -0.54 4.53 12.71
N ILE A 288 -1.53 3.67 12.93
CA ILE A 288 -1.52 2.69 14.03
C ILE A 288 -0.44 1.61 13.87
N ASP A 289 0.10 1.43 12.67
CA ASP A 289 1.20 0.49 12.38
C ASP A 289 2.50 1.20 12.03
N TYR A 290 2.63 2.48 12.39
CA TYR A 290 3.91 3.15 12.29
C TYR A 290 4.83 2.62 13.38
N GLY A 291 6.05 2.19 13.02
CA GLY A 291 6.92 1.43 13.92
C GLY A 291 7.60 2.23 15.04
N THR A 292 7.40 3.55 15.11
CA THR A 292 8.02 4.41 16.12
C THR A 292 7.03 5.32 16.84
N GLY A 293 7.15 5.37 18.17
CA GLY A 293 6.41 6.27 19.04
C GLY A 293 6.90 7.73 18.97
N PRO A 294 6.38 8.62 19.84
CA PRO A 294 5.28 8.38 20.76
C PRO A 294 3.95 8.20 20.01
N TYR A 295 2.98 7.53 20.67
CA TYR A 295 1.61 7.37 20.19
C TYR A 295 0.64 8.14 21.11
N LYS A 296 -0.57 8.40 20.62
CA LYS A 296 -1.61 9.06 21.43
C LYS A 296 -2.23 8.12 22.47
N ASP A 297 -2.10 6.82 22.28
CA ASP A 297 -2.62 5.78 23.16
C ASP A 297 -1.51 5.16 24.05
N SER A 298 -1.87 4.14 24.83
CA SER A 298 -0.97 3.45 25.75
C SER A 298 -0.46 2.09 25.24
N PHE A 299 -0.70 1.73 23.98
CA PHE A 299 -0.23 0.46 23.44
C PHE A 299 1.29 0.51 23.20
N SER A 300 1.94 -0.64 23.29
CA SER A 300 3.40 -0.71 23.17
C SER A 300 3.84 -0.53 21.71
N VAL A 301 5.09 -0.07 21.51
CA VAL A 301 5.72 -0.01 20.17
C VAL A 301 5.66 -1.38 19.47
N VAL A 302 5.86 -2.47 20.21
CA VAL A 302 5.75 -3.84 19.66
C VAL A 302 4.34 -4.12 19.15
N GLN A 303 3.31 -3.72 19.88
CA GLN A 303 1.93 -3.92 19.45
C GLN A 303 1.57 -3.02 18.25
N HIS A 304 2.09 -1.81 18.17
CA HIS A 304 1.96 -1.00 16.95
C HIS A 304 2.74 -1.62 15.77
N LYS A 305 3.91 -2.22 16.00
CA LYS A 305 4.70 -2.83 14.92
C LYS A 305 4.08 -4.13 14.40
N LEU A 306 3.56 -4.98 15.28
CA LEU A 306 3.18 -6.37 14.96
C LEU A 306 1.70 -6.69 15.23
N GLY A 307 0.95 -5.83 15.90
CA GLY A 307 -0.39 -6.13 16.38
C GLY A 307 -0.39 -6.94 17.69
N PRO A 308 -1.54 -7.53 18.09
CA PRO A 308 -2.81 -7.52 17.38
C PRO A 308 -3.34 -6.10 17.20
N PHE A 309 -3.82 -5.80 15.99
CA PHE A 309 -4.29 -4.45 15.62
C PHE A 309 -5.74 -4.18 16.05
N ILE A 310 -6.55 -5.23 16.20
CA ILE A 310 -7.96 -5.10 16.59
C ILE A 310 -8.15 -4.31 17.90
N PRO A 311 -7.39 -4.56 18.99
CA PRO A 311 -7.48 -3.77 20.22
C PRO A 311 -7.18 -2.28 20.00
N ILE A 312 -6.14 -1.95 19.21
CA ILE A 312 -5.76 -0.55 18.90
C ILE A 312 -6.89 0.14 18.14
N ILE A 313 -7.37 -0.50 17.06
CA ILE A 313 -8.47 0.01 16.24
C ILE A 313 -9.73 0.23 17.09
N SER A 314 -10.06 -0.72 17.95
CA SER A 314 -11.25 -0.66 18.80
C SER A 314 -11.15 0.48 19.82
N TYR A 315 -9.99 0.63 20.47
CA TYR A 315 -9.72 1.73 21.40
C TYR A 315 -9.88 3.09 20.73
N TRP A 316 -9.26 3.28 19.55
CA TRP A 316 -9.33 4.53 18.81
C TRP A 316 -10.78 4.88 18.45
N LYS A 317 -11.55 3.91 17.93
CA LYS A 317 -12.98 4.09 17.62
C LYS A 317 -13.80 4.47 18.87
N GLN A 318 -13.55 3.84 20.02
CA GLN A 318 -14.21 4.17 21.29
C GLN A 318 -13.88 5.58 21.80
N LYS A 319 -12.70 6.12 21.42
CA LYS A 319 -12.26 7.48 21.75
C LYS A 319 -12.62 8.50 20.67
N ASN A 320 -13.48 8.15 19.71
CA ASN A 320 -13.82 8.98 18.55
C ASN A 320 -12.60 9.43 17.71
N MET A 321 -11.51 8.67 17.79
CA MET A 321 -10.34 8.84 16.93
C MET A 321 -10.50 7.99 15.67
N LYS A 322 -9.92 8.45 14.55
CA LYS A 322 -9.94 7.72 13.28
C LYS A 322 -8.67 6.87 13.16
N PRO A 323 -8.76 5.53 13.23
CA PRO A 323 -7.61 4.67 12.95
C PRO A 323 -7.14 4.89 11.52
N VAL A 324 -5.86 5.22 11.34
CA VAL A 324 -5.25 5.36 10.03
C VAL A 324 -4.27 4.21 9.83
N TYR A 325 -4.46 3.44 8.76
CA TYR A 325 -3.52 2.42 8.30
C TYR A 325 -3.53 2.33 6.76
#